data_AF-A0A1Y3NAY7-F1
#
_entry.id   AF-A0A1Y3NAY7-F1
#
_cell.length_a   1.000
_cell.length_b   1.000
_cell.length_c   1.000
_cell.angle_alpha   90.00
_cell.angle_beta   90.00
_cell.angle_gamma   90.00
#
_symmetry.space_group_name_H-M   'P 1'
#
loop_
_entity.id
_entity.type
_entity.pdbx_description
1 polymer ?
#
loop_
_entity_poly.entity_id
_entity_poly.type
_entity_poly.pdbx_seq_one_letter_code
_entity_poly.pdbx_strand_id
1 'polypeptide(L)'
;MNKNDILKLEAIDSMGNKNCPEYSHFDSYRDWCSFKFYCKDEICASDENGIIELPTEGNNTKAYIIDICQPDNTPCHTKNVCFLDNDCLSNKCFNNTCMANEKSPVIMCTDNYSYSLFSGSSSTTVCGLSNGEKCSGDSDCAGGKCGDDKLCTEPHYNNRRDVTRTTIVYSMGNKNCPEYSHFDSYRDWCSFKFYCKDEICASDVNGIIELPTEGNNTKTYIVDICQPDNTPCHTKNACFLDNDCLSNKCFNNTCMANEKSPVIMCTDNYSYSLFSGSSSTTVCGLSNGEKCSGDSDCAGGKCGDDQLCTEPHYNNRRDVTRTTIVCALIIFILLFFCCCRTSCCGICK
;
A
#
# COMPACT_ATOMS: atom_id res chain seq x y z
N MET A 1 6.26 -5.61 30.90
CA MET A 1 6.41 -7.02 30.48
C MET A 1 7.88 -7.33 30.26
N ASN A 2 8.33 -8.59 30.41
CA ASN A 2 9.71 -8.94 30.08
C ASN A 2 9.88 -9.01 28.55
N LYS A 3 11.03 -8.56 28.03
CA LYS A 3 11.36 -8.57 26.61
C LYS A 3 11.22 -9.96 25.97
N ASN A 4 11.62 -11.02 26.68
CA ASN A 4 11.52 -12.39 26.18
C ASN A 4 10.07 -12.89 26.09
N ASP A 5 9.15 -12.33 26.87
CA ASP A 5 7.73 -12.66 26.76
C ASP A 5 7.07 -11.90 25.60
N ILE A 6 7.50 -10.66 25.36
CA ILE A 6 7.09 -9.88 24.18
C ILE A 6 7.49 -10.58 22.89
N LEU A 7 8.71 -11.14 22.82
CA LEU A 7 9.17 -11.88 21.64
C LEU A 7 8.34 -13.14 21.33
N LYS A 8 7.56 -13.64 22.29
CA LYS A 8 6.65 -14.79 22.10
C LYS A 8 5.24 -14.35 21.72
N LEU A 9 4.95 -13.05 21.69
CA LEU A 9 3.66 -12.56 21.23
C LEU A 9 3.52 -12.81 19.73
N GLU A 10 2.38 -13.35 19.37
CA GLU A 10 1.92 -13.48 17.99
C GLU A 10 0.82 -12.43 17.79
N ALA A 11 0.83 -11.73 16.64
CA ALA A 11 -0.25 -10.80 16.36
C ALA A 11 -1.56 -11.56 16.15
N ILE A 12 -2.64 -11.02 16.70
CA ILE A 12 -3.95 -11.66 16.69
C ILE A 12 -4.75 -11.09 15.53
N ASP A 13 -5.19 -11.97 14.63
CA ASP A 13 -6.22 -11.66 13.64
C ASP A 13 -7.54 -11.41 14.38
N SER A 14 -8.08 -10.21 14.23
CA SER A 14 -9.25 -9.79 15.01
C SER A 14 -10.56 -10.35 14.46
N MET A 15 -10.55 -11.01 13.29
CA MET A 15 -11.70 -11.69 12.66
C MET A 15 -13.01 -10.89 12.77
N GLY A 16 -12.95 -9.56 12.61
CA GLY A 16 -14.11 -8.66 12.64
C GLY A 16 -14.63 -8.25 14.03
N ASN A 17 -14.03 -8.70 15.14
CA ASN A 17 -14.29 -8.16 16.47
C ASN A 17 -13.12 -7.26 16.87
N LYS A 18 -13.34 -5.94 16.95
CA LYS A 18 -12.35 -4.89 17.30
C LYS A 18 -11.75 -5.02 18.72
N ASN A 19 -11.82 -6.19 19.33
CA ASN A 19 -11.36 -6.48 20.68
C ASN A 19 -9.88 -6.86 20.64
N CYS A 20 -9.03 -5.84 20.66
CA CYS A 20 -7.60 -6.02 20.82
C CYS A 20 -7.22 -6.16 22.30
N PRO A 21 -6.18 -6.94 22.63
CA PRO A 21 -5.57 -6.89 23.94
C PRO A 21 -5.24 -5.46 24.36
N GLU A 22 -5.33 -5.17 25.66
CA GLU A 22 -5.13 -3.82 26.23
C GLU A 22 -3.77 -3.19 25.85
N TYR A 23 -2.76 -4.02 25.63
CA TYR A 23 -1.41 -3.61 25.23
C TYR A 23 -1.23 -3.42 23.72
N SER A 24 -2.31 -3.48 22.94
CA SER A 24 -2.28 -3.43 21.48
C SER A 24 -3.34 -2.47 20.94
N HIS A 25 -3.17 -2.07 19.69
CA HIS A 25 -3.99 -1.09 19.01
C HIS A 25 -4.62 -1.76 17.79
N PHE A 26 -5.93 -1.58 17.64
CA PHE A 26 -6.63 -2.04 16.45
C PHE A 26 -6.21 -1.19 15.25
N ASP A 27 -5.52 -1.81 14.30
CA ASP A 27 -5.17 -1.21 13.03
C ASP A 27 -6.30 -1.51 12.02
N SER A 28 -7.12 -0.49 11.78
CA SER A 28 -8.28 -0.57 10.91
C SER A 28 -7.95 -0.81 9.44
N TYR A 29 -6.72 -0.55 9.01
CA TYR A 29 -6.29 -0.82 7.64
C TYR A 29 -6.09 -2.33 7.40
N ARG A 30 -5.76 -3.07 8.46
CA ARG A 30 -5.37 -4.49 8.40
C ARG A 30 -6.30 -5.44 9.13
N ASP A 31 -7.30 -4.91 9.84
CA ASP A 31 -8.26 -5.66 10.63
C ASP A 31 -7.59 -6.58 11.68
N TRP A 32 -6.55 -6.07 12.35
CA TRP A 32 -5.73 -6.82 13.30
C TRP A 32 -5.24 -5.95 14.46
N CYS A 33 -4.67 -6.60 15.47
CA CYS A 33 -4.12 -5.93 16.65
C CYS A 33 -2.60 -5.81 16.54
N SER A 34 -2.13 -4.60 16.26
CA SER A 34 -0.71 -4.24 16.25
C SER A 34 -0.24 -3.87 17.65
N PHE A 35 1.04 -4.07 17.97
CA PHE A 35 1.58 -3.68 19.27
C PHE A 35 2.95 -3.05 19.12
N LYS A 36 3.20 -2.10 20.02
CA LYS A 36 4.45 -1.37 20.10
C LYS A 36 4.89 -1.30 21.54
N PHE A 37 6.07 -1.83 21.82
CA PHE A 37 6.67 -1.79 23.15
C PHE A 37 8.03 -1.11 23.08
N TYR A 38 8.39 -0.39 24.14
CA TYR A 38 9.71 0.19 24.30
C TYR A 38 10.34 -0.36 25.56
N CYS A 39 11.62 -0.70 25.44
CA CYS A 39 12.32 -1.46 26.46
C CYS A 39 13.41 -0.61 27.11
N LYS A 40 13.52 -0.74 28.44
CA LYS A 40 14.71 -0.40 29.20
C LYS A 40 15.23 -1.68 29.82
N ASP A 41 16.43 -2.08 29.41
CA ASP A 41 16.99 -3.39 29.75
C ASP A 41 16.03 -4.52 29.32
N GLU A 42 15.62 -5.36 30.27
CA GLU A 42 14.72 -6.50 30.03
C GLU A 42 13.23 -6.15 30.23
N ILE A 43 12.90 -4.94 30.65
CA ILE A 43 11.54 -4.53 30.97
C ILE A 43 11.03 -3.58 29.89
N CYS A 44 9.88 -3.91 29.32
CA CYS A 44 9.25 -3.09 28.31
C CYS A 44 7.80 -2.74 28.67
N ALA A 45 7.32 -1.63 28.11
CA ALA A 45 5.95 -1.16 28.23
C ALA A 45 5.48 -0.58 26.89
N SER A 46 4.17 -0.62 26.66
CA SER A 46 3.53 0.06 25.54
C SER A 46 3.49 1.56 25.81
N ASP A 47 3.62 2.38 24.76
CA ASP A 47 3.54 3.81 24.93
C ASP A 47 2.10 4.32 24.92
N GLU A 48 1.86 5.35 25.71
CA GLU A 48 0.69 6.17 25.64
C GLU A 48 1.15 7.61 25.42
N ASN A 49 0.84 8.15 24.24
CA ASN A 49 1.19 9.53 23.87
C ASN A 49 2.69 9.87 23.92
N GLY A 50 3.58 8.95 23.56
CA GLY A 50 5.02 9.21 23.58
C GLY A 50 5.67 9.07 24.96
N ILE A 51 4.97 8.43 25.90
CA ILE A 51 5.46 8.14 27.25
C ILE A 51 5.25 6.65 27.55
N ILE A 52 6.23 6.02 28.19
CA ILE A 52 6.08 4.70 28.80
C ILE A 52 6.24 4.78 30.31
N GLU A 53 5.56 3.92 31.05
CA GLU A 53 5.77 3.75 32.49
C GLU A 53 6.44 2.41 32.77
N LEU A 54 7.58 2.45 33.46
CA LEU A 54 8.31 1.25 33.87
C LEU A 54 8.38 1.15 35.39
N PRO A 55 8.25 -0.06 35.96
CA PRO A 55 8.41 -0.27 37.40
C PRO A 55 9.82 0.06 37.86
N THR A 56 9.92 0.56 39.09
CA THR A 56 11.17 0.87 39.81
C THR A 56 11.17 0.19 41.18
N GLU A 57 12.28 0.27 41.90
CA GLU A 57 12.38 -0.33 43.23
C GLU A 57 11.28 0.22 44.17
N GLY A 58 10.68 -0.68 44.96
CA GLY A 58 9.68 -0.30 45.96
C GLY A 58 8.26 -0.09 45.44
N ASN A 59 7.87 -0.75 44.33
CA ASN A 59 6.51 -0.72 43.79
C ASN A 59 6.08 0.64 43.18
N ASN A 60 7.05 1.51 42.91
CA ASN A 60 6.83 2.79 42.22
C ASN A 60 7.00 2.61 40.71
N THR A 61 6.36 3.45 39.90
CA THR A 61 6.62 3.53 38.46
C THR A 61 7.39 4.81 38.13
N LYS A 62 8.15 4.77 37.04
CA LYS A 62 8.78 5.95 36.46
C LYS A 62 8.37 6.08 35.00
N ALA A 63 7.90 7.27 34.64
CA ALA A 63 7.59 7.65 33.28
C ALA A 63 8.88 8.01 32.51
N TYR A 64 8.93 7.62 31.24
CA TYR A 64 10.01 7.95 30.31
C TYR A 64 9.44 8.43 28.98
N ILE A 65 10.05 9.48 28.44
CA ILE A 65 9.76 9.98 27.09
C ILE A 65 10.52 9.11 26.08
N ILE A 66 9.81 8.62 25.07
CA ILE A 66 10.36 7.72 24.05
C ILE A 66 10.79 8.42 22.76
N ASP A 67 10.23 9.58 22.47
CA ASP A 67 10.58 10.36 21.28
C ASP A 67 12.01 10.89 21.42
N ILE A 68 12.78 10.81 20.34
CA ILE A 68 14.16 11.31 20.31
C ILE A 68 14.42 12.18 19.08
N CYS A 69 15.29 13.16 19.25
CA CYS A 69 15.83 13.99 18.19
C CYS A 69 17.29 13.64 17.91
N GLN A 70 17.72 13.79 16.65
CA GLN A 70 19.13 13.72 16.31
C GLN A 70 19.86 15.01 16.70
N PRO A 71 21.11 14.95 17.19
CA PRO A 71 21.90 16.14 17.54
C PRO A 71 22.08 17.12 16.38
N ASP A 72 22.13 16.59 15.16
CA ASP A 72 22.44 17.35 13.94
C ASP A 72 21.20 17.98 13.28
N ASN A 73 19.99 17.67 13.78
CA ASN A 73 18.73 18.11 13.19
C ASN A 73 18.07 19.19 14.06
N THR A 74 18.54 20.45 13.96
CA THR A 74 17.99 21.59 14.72
C THR A 74 17.29 22.60 13.81
N PRO A 75 16.08 23.09 14.15
CA PRO A 75 15.33 22.81 15.38
C PRO A 75 14.54 21.49 15.31
N CYS A 76 14.67 20.65 16.34
CA CYS A 76 13.85 19.45 16.54
C CYS A 76 13.17 19.53 17.90
N HIS A 77 11.93 19.04 17.97
CA HIS A 77 11.10 19.08 19.15
C HIS A 77 10.46 17.71 19.35
N THR A 78 10.57 17.17 20.56
CA THR A 78 9.82 15.99 20.99
C THR A 78 8.43 16.41 21.45
N LYS A 79 7.45 15.51 21.36
CA LYS A 79 6.07 15.79 21.79
C LYS A 79 6.00 16.18 23.28
N ASN A 80 6.80 15.50 24.08
CA ASN A 80 6.93 15.73 25.52
C ASN A 80 8.25 16.43 25.84
N VAL A 81 8.23 17.28 26.86
CA VAL A 81 9.37 18.07 27.32
C VAL A 81 10.11 17.31 28.42
N CYS A 82 11.43 17.19 28.30
CA CYS A 82 12.29 16.68 29.36
C CYS A 82 12.88 17.82 30.20
N PHE A 83 13.14 17.56 31.48
CA PHE A 83 13.86 18.48 32.37
C PHE A 83 15.18 17.90 32.87
N LEU A 84 15.27 16.57 32.95
CA LEU A 84 16.44 15.80 33.35
C LEU A 84 16.76 14.75 32.28
N ASP A 85 18.04 14.36 32.16
CA ASP A 85 18.47 13.30 31.25
C ASP A 85 17.65 12.01 31.44
N ASN A 86 17.38 11.68 32.70
CA ASN A 86 16.70 10.45 33.08
C ASN A 86 15.17 10.50 32.89
N ASP A 87 14.61 11.61 32.39
CA ASP A 87 13.23 11.70 31.90
C ASP A 87 13.11 11.07 30.51
N CYS A 88 14.20 11.05 29.75
CA CYS A 88 14.28 10.44 28.43
C CYS A 88 14.66 8.97 28.55
N LEU A 89 14.03 8.12 27.74
CA LEU A 89 14.44 6.72 27.65
C LEU A 89 15.88 6.58 27.10
N SER A 90 16.29 7.53 26.25
CA SER A 90 17.67 7.66 25.77
C SER A 90 18.67 8.16 26.82
N ASN A 91 18.19 8.51 28.02
CA ASN A 91 18.99 9.08 29.11
C ASN A 91 19.79 10.33 28.68
N LYS A 92 19.19 11.20 27.86
CA LYS A 92 19.81 12.43 27.38
C LYS A 92 18.76 13.49 27.04
N CYS A 93 18.76 14.56 27.80
CA CYS A 93 17.90 15.73 27.63
C CYS A 93 18.73 16.94 27.26
N PHE A 94 18.38 17.62 26.17
CA PHE A 94 19.04 18.85 25.76
C PHE A 94 18.01 19.87 25.29
N ASN A 95 18.07 21.08 25.85
CA ASN A 95 17.14 22.16 25.52
C ASN A 95 15.68 21.70 25.51
N ASN A 96 15.25 21.07 26.61
CA ASN A 96 13.89 20.57 26.82
C ASN A 96 13.45 19.46 25.84
N THR A 97 14.38 18.84 25.13
CA THR A 97 14.14 17.84 24.08
C THR A 97 14.96 16.58 24.33
N CYS A 98 14.34 15.40 24.22
CA CYS A 98 15.07 14.14 24.33
C CYS A 98 15.92 13.90 23.07
N MET A 99 17.20 13.58 23.26
CA MET A 99 18.15 13.42 22.17
C MET A 99 18.58 11.96 22.05
N ALA A 100 18.89 11.51 20.84
CA ALA A 100 19.51 10.22 20.61
C ALA A 100 20.84 10.11 21.37
N ASN A 101 21.09 8.92 21.91
CA ASN A 101 22.25 8.63 22.73
C ASN A 101 22.79 7.23 22.41
N GLU A 102 23.92 7.17 21.71
CA GLU A 102 24.56 5.90 21.32
C GLU A 102 24.92 5.00 22.51
N LYS A 103 25.06 5.55 23.72
CA LYS A 103 25.32 4.76 24.95
C LYS A 103 24.07 4.16 25.58
N SER A 104 22.89 4.66 25.23
CA SER A 104 21.60 4.23 25.76
C SER A 104 20.55 4.38 24.67
N PRO A 105 20.64 3.62 23.58
CA PRO A 105 19.71 3.73 22.48
C PRO A 105 18.31 3.30 22.92
N VAL A 106 17.29 3.91 22.33
CA VAL A 106 15.91 3.51 22.54
C VAL A 106 15.63 2.23 21.78
N ILE A 107 15.23 1.19 22.52
CA ILE A 107 14.88 -0.12 21.96
C ILE A 107 13.38 -0.24 21.84
N MET A 108 12.92 -0.63 20.66
CA MET A 108 11.52 -0.86 20.33
C MET A 108 11.30 -2.33 19.94
N CYS A 109 10.18 -2.89 20.35
CA CYS A 109 9.67 -4.17 19.88
C CYS A 109 8.31 -3.95 19.20
N THR A 110 8.13 -4.52 18.01
CA THR A 110 6.91 -4.36 17.22
C THR A 110 6.63 -5.63 16.42
N ASP A 111 5.39 -5.79 16.00
CA ASP A 111 5.00 -6.83 15.06
C ASP A 111 5.63 -6.61 13.67
N ASN A 112 6.23 -7.67 13.13
CA ASN A 112 6.69 -7.74 11.75
C ASN A 112 5.80 -8.70 10.99
N TYR A 113 4.91 -8.13 10.18
CA TYR A 113 3.94 -8.87 9.39
C TYR A 113 4.55 -9.35 8.07
N SER A 114 4.47 -10.65 7.83
CA SER A 114 4.80 -11.27 6.55
C SER A 114 3.59 -12.04 6.05
N TYR A 115 3.17 -11.73 4.82
CA TYR A 115 2.13 -12.48 4.12
C TYR A 115 2.76 -13.33 3.01
N SER A 116 2.41 -14.61 2.99
CA SER A 116 2.77 -15.54 1.93
C SER A 116 1.52 -16.19 1.36
N LEU A 117 1.42 -16.22 0.02
CA LEU A 117 0.31 -16.86 -0.71
C LEU A 117 0.12 -18.34 -0.35
N PHE A 118 1.21 -19.03 0.03
CA PHE A 118 1.22 -20.46 0.30
C PHE A 118 1.27 -20.80 1.80
N SER A 119 1.62 -19.83 2.65
CA SER A 119 1.84 -20.05 4.09
C SER A 119 0.87 -19.27 4.97
N GLY A 120 0.02 -18.43 4.38
CA GLY A 120 -0.89 -17.55 5.11
C GLY A 120 -0.19 -16.28 5.61
N SER A 121 -0.91 -15.53 6.45
CA SER A 121 -0.36 -14.45 7.24
C SER A 121 0.45 -15.01 8.40
N SER A 122 1.63 -14.46 8.61
CA SER A 122 2.44 -14.71 9.80
C SER A 122 2.87 -13.37 10.37
N SER A 123 2.83 -13.25 11.68
CA SER A 123 3.41 -12.11 12.38
C SER A 123 4.44 -12.63 13.36
N THR A 124 5.59 -11.97 13.37
CA THR A 124 6.65 -12.26 14.32
C THR A 124 7.01 -10.99 15.06
N THR A 125 7.22 -11.08 16.37
CA THR A 125 7.69 -9.92 17.12
C THR A 125 9.17 -9.71 16.86
N VAL A 126 9.55 -8.50 16.45
CA VAL A 126 10.95 -8.10 16.23
C VAL A 126 11.29 -6.97 17.19
N CYS A 127 12.48 -7.03 17.78
CA CYS A 127 13.01 -5.97 18.62
C CYS A 127 14.30 -5.42 18.02
N GLY A 128 14.49 -4.12 18.08
CA GLY A 128 15.66 -3.42 17.57
C GLY A 128 15.67 -1.96 17.98
N LEU A 129 16.52 -1.16 17.33
CA LEU A 129 16.59 0.28 17.49
C LEU A 129 15.28 0.95 17.06
N SER A 130 14.83 1.96 17.80
CA SER A 130 13.61 2.71 17.50
C SER A 130 13.81 3.73 16.38
N ASN A 131 12.72 4.38 15.98
CA ASN A 131 12.74 5.48 15.02
C ASN A 131 13.74 6.56 15.44
N GLY A 132 14.47 7.10 14.47
CA GLY A 132 15.46 8.12 14.65
C GLY A 132 16.79 7.65 15.24
N GLU A 133 16.96 6.40 15.71
CA GLU A 133 18.26 5.92 16.19
C GLU A 133 19.26 5.67 15.06
N LYS A 134 20.56 5.80 15.31
CA LYS A 134 21.57 5.52 14.28
C LYS A 134 21.74 4.03 14.04
N CYS A 135 21.80 3.62 12.77
CA CYS A 135 21.90 2.22 12.35
C CYS A 135 23.03 1.98 11.36
N SER A 136 23.54 0.75 11.34
CA SER A 136 24.52 0.27 10.35
C SER A 136 23.82 -0.43 9.19
N GLY A 137 22.70 -1.11 9.45
CA GLY A 137 21.87 -1.75 8.44
C GLY A 137 20.43 -2.03 8.91
N ASP A 138 19.59 -2.51 8.00
CA ASP A 138 18.16 -2.74 8.20
C ASP A 138 17.84 -3.64 9.40
N SER A 139 18.69 -4.63 9.67
CA SER A 139 18.54 -5.58 10.78
C SER A 139 18.69 -4.95 12.16
N ASP A 140 19.29 -3.76 12.25
CA ASP A 140 19.47 -3.07 13.53
C ASP A 140 18.15 -2.43 13.99
N CYS A 141 17.27 -2.11 13.04
CA CYS A 141 16.05 -1.35 13.29
C CYS A 141 14.87 -2.28 13.55
N ALA A 142 14.08 -1.98 14.59
CA ALA A 142 12.85 -2.73 14.86
C ALA A 142 11.85 -2.64 13.70
N GLY A 143 11.85 -1.52 12.98
CA GLY A 143 11.07 -1.29 11.76
C GLY A 143 11.60 -1.97 10.50
N GLY A 144 12.76 -2.64 10.57
CA GLY A 144 13.37 -3.34 9.45
C GLY A 144 13.95 -2.45 8.36
N LYS A 145 14.17 -1.16 8.61
CA LYS A 145 14.75 -0.22 7.63
C LYS A 145 15.70 0.78 8.27
N CYS A 146 16.92 0.81 7.74
CA CYS A 146 17.93 1.83 7.99
C CYS A 146 17.97 2.79 6.78
N GLY A 147 17.63 4.06 7.01
CA GLY A 147 17.61 5.09 5.97
C GLY A 147 18.99 5.38 5.38
N ASP A 148 19.00 6.08 4.25
CA ASP A 148 20.24 6.53 3.59
C ASP A 148 21.03 7.51 4.49
N ASP A 149 20.33 8.21 5.37
CA ASP A 149 20.86 9.07 6.43
C ASP A 149 21.42 8.30 7.64
N LYS A 150 21.42 6.96 7.58
CA LYS A 150 21.83 6.06 8.66
C LYS A 150 20.98 6.18 9.91
N LEU A 151 19.72 6.56 9.78
CA LEU A 151 18.75 6.55 10.86
C LEU A 151 17.73 5.43 10.65
N CYS A 152 17.40 4.74 11.73
CA CYS A 152 16.27 3.84 11.74
C CYS A 152 15.02 4.66 11.46
N THR A 153 14.35 4.33 10.37
CA THR A 153 13.02 4.84 10.17
C THR A 153 12.08 3.82 10.76
N GLU A 154 10.96 4.26 11.33
CA GLU A 154 9.79 3.38 11.31
C GLU A 154 9.65 2.80 9.91
N PRO A 155 9.04 1.61 9.76
CA PRO A 155 8.45 1.34 8.48
C PRO A 155 7.40 2.45 8.31
N HIS A 156 7.77 3.54 7.63
CA HIS A 156 6.88 4.07 6.65
C HIS A 156 6.46 2.81 5.92
N TYR A 157 5.20 2.44 6.02
CA TYR A 157 4.56 1.67 4.98
C TYR A 157 4.54 2.53 3.69
N ASN A 158 5.71 3.05 3.28
CA ASN A 158 6.09 3.19 1.90
C ASN A 158 5.93 1.78 1.35
N ASN A 159 4.75 1.46 0.82
CA ASN A 159 4.46 1.52 -0.61
C ASN A 159 5.65 1.32 -1.58
N ARG A 160 6.76 0.69 -1.17
CA ARG A 160 7.88 0.30 -2.01
C ARG A 160 7.90 -1.18 -2.32
N ARG A 161 6.84 -1.91 -1.95
CA ARG A 161 6.53 -3.22 -2.52
C ARG A 161 5.08 -3.43 -2.93
N ASP A 162 4.27 -2.36 -3.03
CA ASP A 162 2.89 -2.46 -3.53
C ASP A 162 2.44 -1.24 -4.37
N VAL A 163 3.25 -0.84 -5.35
CA VAL A 163 2.66 -0.27 -6.59
C VAL A 163 2.07 -1.40 -7.44
N THR A 164 2.19 -2.67 -7.03
CA THR A 164 1.64 -3.84 -7.72
C THR A 164 0.38 -4.45 -7.10
N ARG A 165 0.00 -4.11 -5.85
CA ARG A 165 -1.31 -4.47 -5.28
C ARG A 165 -1.88 -3.32 -4.45
N THR A 166 -2.62 -2.44 -5.11
CA THR A 166 -3.65 -1.68 -4.43
C THR A 166 -4.74 -2.67 -4.01
N THR A 167 -4.84 -2.95 -2.71
CA THR A 167 -5.99 -3.68 -2.15
C THR A 167 -7.25 -2.91 -2.52
N ILE A 168 -8.13 -3.54 -3.31
CA ILE A 168 -9.43 -3.00 -3.65
C ILE A 168 -10.17 -2.71 -2.35
N VAL A 169 -10.46 -1.43 -2.09
CA VAL A 169 -11.43 -1.06 -1.08
C VAL A 169 -12.80 -1.39 -1.65
N TYR A 170 -13.36 -2.55 -1.28
CA TYR A 170 -14.75 -2.84 -1.57
C TYR A 170 -15.60 -1.83 -0.81
N SER A 171 -16.35 -1.01 -1.54
CA SER A 171 -17.36 -0.13 -0.98
C SER A 171 -18.51 -1.00 -0.46
N MET A 172 -18.38 -1.53 0.76
CA MET A 172 -19.50 -2.21 1.43
C MET A 172 -20.52 -1.16 1.86
N GLY A 173 -21.46 -0.84 0.96
CA GLY A 173 -22.72 -0.19 1.27
C GLY A 173 -22.76 1.35 1.26
N ASN A 174 -21.62 2.05 1.28
CA ASN A 174 -21.57 3.51 1.14
C ASN A 174 -20.59 3.86 0.04
N LYS A 175 -21.06 4.52 -1.03
CA LYS A 175 -20.36 4.97 -2.26
C LYS A 175 -19.16 5.93 -2.02
N ASN A 176 -18.49 5.81 -0.89
CA ASN A 176 -17.42 6.66 -0.43
C ASN A 176 -16.10 6.07 -0.92
N CYS A 177 -15.75 6.42 -2.15
CA CYS A 177 -14.42 6.19 -2.67
C CYS A 177 -13.44 7.23 -2.12
N PRO A 178 -12.16 6.87 -1.90
CA PRO A 178 -11.11 7.85 -1.65
C PRO A 178 -11.14 8.98 -2.70
N GLU A 179 -10.76 10.20 -2.30
CA GLU A 179 -10.81 11.39 -3.17
C GLU A 179 -10.06 11.21 -4.50
N TYR A 180 -9.01 10.39 -4.51
CA TYR A 180 -8.17 10.07 -5.66
C TYR A 180 -8.71 8.91 -6.53
N SER A 181 -9.95 8.49 -6.34
CA SER A 181 -10.53 7.33 -7.02
C SER A 181 -11.94 7.58 -7.52
N HIS A 182 -12.34 6.82 -8.53
CA HIS A 182 -13.65 6.96 -9.17
C HIS A 182 -14.53 5.76 -8.86
N PHE A 183 -15.72 6.01 -8.33
CA PHE A 183 -16.73 4.97 -8.11
C PHE A 183 -17.28 4.49 -9.45
N ASP A 184 -16.92 3.27 -9.84
CA ASP A 184 -17.50 2.62 -11.01
C ASP A 184 -18.82 1.96 -10.62
N SER A 185 -19.92 2.65 -10.92
CA SER A 185 -21.28 2.18 -10.65
C SER A 185 -21.66 0.85 -11.31
N TYR A 186 -20.97 0.44 -12.39
CA TYR A 186 -21.25 -0.84 -13.04
C TYR A 186 -20.64 -2.01 -12.26
N ARG A 187 -19.59 -1.74 -11.48
CA ARG A 187 -18.79 -2.75 -10.80
C ARG A 187 -18.84 -2.66 -9.27
N ASP A 188 -19.46 -1.61 -8.74
CA ASP A 188 -19.65 -1.37 -7.30
C ASP A 188 -18.32 -1.34 -6.51
N TRP A 189 -17.32 -0.66 -7.08
CA TRP A 189 -15.97 -0.56 -6.54
C TRP A 189 -15.31 0.78 -6.91
N CYS A 190 -14.21 1.10 -6.23
CA CYS A 190 -13.41 2.29 -6.53
C CYS A 190 -12.28 1.90 -7.48
N SER A 191 -12.29 2.49 -8.67
CA SER A 191 -11.23 2.37 -9.67
C SER A 191 -10.21 3.49 -9.49
N PHE A 192 -8.95 3.20 -9.82
CA PHE A 192 -7.86 4.17 -9.66
C PHE A 192 -7.19 4.39 -11.01
N LYS A 193 -7.01 5.66 -11.36
CA LYS A 193 -6.24 6.07 -12.54
C LYS A 193 -5.25 7.13 -12.12
N PHE A 194 -3.99 6.76 -12.11
CA PHE A 194 -2.89 7.69 -11.87
C PHE A 194 -2.12 7.88 -13.16
N TYR A 195 -1.61 9.09 -13.36
CA TYR A 195 -0.74 9.42 -14.47
C TYR A 195 0.56 9.96 -13.92
N CYS A 196 1.66 9.54 -14.51
CA CYS A 196 2.99 9.80 -14.01
C CYS A 196 3.80 10.65 -14.97
N LYS A 197 4.57 11.58 -14.42
CA LYS A 197 5.64 12.30 -15.10
C LYS A 197 6.90 12.10 -14.27
N ASP A 198 7.91 11.50 -14.88
CA ASP A 198 9.11 11.05 -14.17
C ASP A 198 8.72 10.11 -13.01
N GLU A 199 9.15 10.40 -11.78
CA GLU A 199 8.83 9.60 -10.59
C GLU A 199 7.57 10.09 -9.84
N ILE A 200 6.88 11.11 -10.35
CA ILE A 200 5.76 11.75 -9.66
C ILE A 200 4.45 11.39 -10.37
N CYS A 201 3.50 10.83 -9.62
CA CYS A 201 2.19 10.45 -10.13
C CYS A 201 1.08 11.22 -9.40
N ALA A 202 0.00 11.50 -10.12
CA ALA A 202 -1.20 12.12 -9.57
C ALA A 202 -2.46 11.45 -10.14
N SER A 203 -3.55 11.48 -9.36
CA SER A 203 -4.83 10.93 -9.76
C SER A 203 -5.52 11.81 -10.79
N ASP A 204 -6.10 11.19 -11.81
CA ASP A 204 -6.89 11.89 -12.81
C ASP A 204 -8.24 12.34 -12.24
N VAL A 205 -8.51 13.63 -12.41
CA VAL A 205 -9.80 14.25 -12.11
C VAL A 205 -10.31 14.91 -13.38
N ASN A 206 -11.16 14.22 -14.14
CA ASN A 206 -11.80 14.74 -15.37
C ASN A 206 -10.84 15.00 -16.55
N GLY A 207 -9.86 14.13 -16.79
CA GLY A 207 -8.91 14.24 -17.89
C GLY A 207 -7.77 15.23 -17.60
N ILE A 208 -7.57 15.59 -16.33
CA ILE A 208 -6.47 16.45 -15.87
C ILE A 208 -5.84 15.91 -14.59
N ILE A 209 -4.54 16.20 -14.43
CA ILE A 209 -3.78 15.94 -13.20
C ILE A 209 -3.05 17.20 -12.74
N GLU A 210 -2.77 17.31 -11.45
CA GLU A 210 -1.91 18.35 -10.90
C GLU A 210 -0.63 17.73 -10.34
N LEU A 211 0.53 18.21 -10.80
CA LEU A 211 1.83 17.75 -10.34
C LEU A 211 2.61 18.92 -9.70
N PRO A 212 3.34 18.69 -8.59
CA PRO A 212 4.22 19.69 -8.02
C PRO A 212 5.36 20.06 -8.98
N THR A 213 5.78 21.32 -8.91
CA THR A 213 6.91 21.90 -9.64
C THR A 213 7.88 22.56 -8.66
N GLU A 214 9.05 22.98 -9.15
CA GLU A 214 10.02 23.68 -8.31
C GLU A 214 9.39 24.92 -7.64
N GLY A 215 9.67 25.09 -6.34
CA GLY A 215 9.22 26.26 -5.58
C GLY A 215 7.79 26.18 -5.04
N ASN A 216 7.28 24.99 -4.71
CA ASN A 216 5.97 24.78 -4.06
C ASN A 216 4.75 25.17 -4.93
N ASN A 217 4.96 25.34 -6.24
CA ASN A 217 3.89 25.59 -7.21
C ASN A 217 3.39 24.25 -7.77
N THR A 218 2.12 24.17 -8.16
CA THR A 218 1.57 23.03 -8.91
C THR A 218 1.38 23.42 -10.38
N LYS A 219 1.44 22.42 -11.26
CA LYS A 219 1.10 22.57 -12.67
C LYS A 219 0.08 21.52 -13.08
N THR A 220 -0.98 21.98 -13.72
CA THR A 220 -2.01 21.12 -14.30
C THR A 220 -1.58 20.60 -15.67
N TYR A 221 -1.85 19.33 -15.94
CA TYR A 221 -1.62 18.69 -17.23
C TYR A 221 -2.87 17.97 -17.71
N ILE A 222 -3.12 18.02 -19.02
CA ILE A 222 -4.15 17.22 -19.70
C ILE A 222 -3.55 15.84 -20.01
N VAL A 223 -4.25 14.78 -19.61
CA VAL A 223 -3.78 13.40 -19.75
C VAL A 223 -4.38 12.64 -20.94
N ASP A 224 -5.55 13.09 -21.41
CA ASP A 224 -6.19 12.51 -22.60
C ASP A 224 -5.32 12.81 -23.83
N ILE A 225 -4.98 11.78 -24.61
CA ILE A 225 -4.20 11.92 -25.84
C ILE A 225 -4.93 11.33 -27.04
N CYS A 226 -4.59 11.87 -28.21
CA CYS A 226 -5.07 11.42 -29.51
C CYS A 226 -3.91 10.98 -30.40
N GLN A 227 -4.18 10.04 -31.31
CA GLN A 227 -3.25 9.73 -32.39
C GLN A 227 -3.45 10.67 -33.58
N PRO A 228 -2.37 11.07 -34.29
CA PRO A 228 -2.45 11.95 -35.46
C PRO A 228 -3.40 11.42 -36.54
N ASP A 229 -3.46 10.11 -36.68
CA ASP A 229 -4.17 9.44 -37.77
C ASP A 229 -5.67 9.20 -37.46
N ASN A 230 -6.10 9.43 -36.22
CA ASN A 230 -7.45 9.07 -35.75
C ASN A 230 -8.35 10.31 -35.65
N THR A 231 -8.56 11.02 -36.77
CA THR A 231 -9.43 12.19 -36.82
C THR A 231 -10.86 11.81 -37.27
N PRO A 232 -11.93 12.31 -36.59
CA PRO A 232 -11.90 13.27 -35.48
C PRO A 232 -11.67 12.60 -34.11
N CYS A 233 -10.69 13.10 -33.37
CA CYS A 233 -10.48 12.77 -31.97
C CYS A 233 -10.93 13.95 -31.10
N HIS A 234 -11.66 13.67 -30.04
CA HIS A 234 -12.16 14.68 -29.11
C HIS A 234 -11.65 14.38 -27.71
N THR A 235 -10.71 15.20 -27.24
CA THR A 235 -10.34 15.24 -25.82
C THR A 235 -11.35 16.09 -25.06
N LYS A 236 -11.56 15.77 -23.78
CA LYS A 236 -12.48 16.53 -22.93
C LYS A 236 -11.96 17.95 -22.68
N ASN A 237 -10.65 18.09 -22.55
CA ASN A 237 -9.97 19.36 -22.29
C ASN A 237 -9.18 19.80 -23.53
N ALA A 238 -9.22 21.11 -23.80
CA ALA A 238 -8.48 21.73 -24.89
C ALA A 238 -7.11 22.20 -24.40
N CYS A 239 -6.06 21.94 -25.18
CA CYS A 239 -4.72 22.48 -24.93
C CYS A 239 -4.48 23.75 -25.77
N PHE A 240 -3.60 24.64 -25.30
CA PHE A 240 -3.18 25.83 -26.06
C PHE A 240 -1.67 25.82 -26.34
N LEU A 241 -0.90 25.19 -25.46
CA LEU A 241 0.54 25.01 -25.55
C LEU A 241 0.89 23.53 -25.43
N ASP A 242 2.02 23.13 -26.03
CA ASP A 242 2.53 21.76 -25.91
C ASP A 242 2.65 21.31 -24.46
N ASN A 243 3.10 22.21 -23.60
CA ASN A 243 3.35 21.93 -22.19
C ASN A 243 2.09 21.91 -21.32
N ASP A 244 0.89 22.14 -21.88
CA ASP A 244 -0.39 21.86 -21.23
C ASP A 244 -0.71 20.36 -21.24
N CYS A 245 -0.16 19.64 -22.22
CA CYS A 245 -0.34 18.19 -22.37
C CYS A 245 0.73 17.44 -21.58
N LEU A 246 0.35 16.34 -20.95
CA LEU A 246 1.30 15.45 -20.30
C LEU A 246 2.28 14.82 -21.31
N SER A 247 1.81 14.59 -22.55
CA SER A 247 2.62 14.15 -23.69
C SER A 247 3.56 15.24 -24.24
N ASN A 248 3.49 16.47 -23.72
CA ASN A 248 4.24 17.63 -24.21
C ASN A 248 4.03 17.89 -25.72
N LYS A 249 2.80 17.70 -26.22
CA LYS A 249 2.44 17.93 -27.62
C LYS A 249 0.97 18.28 -27.77
N CYS A 250 0.70 19.51 -28.22
CA CYS A 250 -0.62 20.05 -28.49
C CYS A 250 -0.78 20.31 -29.99
N PHE A 251 -1.85 19.80 -30.60
CA PHE A 251 -2.16 20.06 -32.00
C PHE A 251 -3.65 20.29 -32.19
N ASN A 252 -4.00 21.42 -32.81
CA ASN A 252 -5.39 21.80 -33.07
C ASN A 252 -6.28 21.76 -31.81
N ASN A 253 -5.75 22.26 -30.69
CA ASN A 253 -6.36 22.25 -29.36
C ASN A 253 -6.57 20.86 -28.74
N THR A 254 -5.86 19.84 -29.22
CA THR A 254 -5.96 18.47 -28.73
C THR A 254 -4.57 17.93 -28.39
N CYS A 255 -4.46 17.28 -27.23
CA CYS A 255 -3.21 16.65 -26.83
C CYS A 255 -2.97 15.41 -27.69
N MET A 256 -1.75 15.29 -28.23
CA MET A 256 -1.40 14.22 -29.14
C MET A 256 -0.38 13.29 -28.50
N ALA A 257 -0.42 12.01 -28.86
CA ALA A 257 0.61 11.06 -28.49
C ALA A 257 2.00 11.54 -28.96
N ASN A 258 3.00 11.32 -28.11
CA ASN A 258 4.37 11.78 -28.35
C ASN A 258 5.37 10.70 -27.94
N GLU A 259 5.98 10.05 -28.91
CA GLU A 259 6.95 8.97 -28.68
C GLU A 259 8.17 9.41 -27.84
N LYS A 260 8.49 10.71 -27.80
CA LYS A 260 9.60 11.24 -26.97
C LYS A 260 9.21 11.50 -25.52
N SER A 261 7.91 11.57 -25.23
CA SER A 261 7.35 11.87 -23.91
C SER A 261 6.03 11.12 -23.76
N PRO A 262 6.05 9.78 -23.77
CA PRO A 262 4.83 9.00 -23.70
C PRO A 262 4.12 9.22 -22.37
N VAL A 263 2.79 9.17 -22.39
CA VAL A 263 1.99 9.27 -21.19
C VAL A 263 1.99 7.92 -20.47
N ILE A 264 2.50 7.90 -19.24
CA ILE A 264 2.47 6.73 -18.37
C ILE A 264 1.25 6.78 -17.48
N MET A 265 0.47 5.70 -17.49
CA MET A 265 -0.72 5.51 -16.67
C MET A 265 -0.48 4.31 -15.74
N CYS A 266 -0.94 4.42 -14.50
CA CYS A 266 -1.06 3.31 -13.56
C CYS A 266 -2.54 3.12 -13.25
N THR A 267 -3.05 1.91 -13.50
CA THR A 267 -4.46 1.57 -13.28
C THR A 267 -4.59 0.20 -12.66
N ASP A 268 -5.77 -0.05 -12.09
CA ASP A 268 -6.15 -1.32 -11.52
C ASP A 268 -6.48 -2.34 -12.63
N ASN A 269 -5.68 -3.40 -12.70
CA ASN A 269 -5.98 -4.57 -13.52
C ASN A 269 -6.72 -5.60 -12.67
N TYR A 270 -8.04 -5.67 -12.87
CA TYR A 270 -8.90 -6.56 -12.11
C TYR A 270 -9.06 -7.91 -12.80
N SER A 271 -8.66 -8.96 -12.08
CA SER A 271 -8.86 -10.34 -12.48
C SER A 271 -9.87 -10.97 -11.53
N TYR A 272 -10.97 -11.46 -12.08
CA TYR A 272 -11.93 -12.30 -11.37
C TYR A 272 -11.68 -13.76 -11.68
N SER A 273 -11.52 -14.58 -10.64
CA SER A 273 -11.47 -16.03 -10.75
C SER A 273 -12.55 -16.63 -9.85
N LEU A 274 -13.35 -17.55 -10.39
CA LEU A 274 -14.40 -18.24 -9.65
C LEU A 274 -13.88 -18.94 -8.38
N PHE A 275 -12.63 -19.42 -8.42
CA PHE A 275 -12.02 -20.20 -7.33
C PHE A 275 -11.06 -19.38 -6.47
N SER A 276 -10.53 -18.27 -6.98
CA SER A 276 -9.51 -17.45 -6.29
C SER A 276 -10.07 -16.13 -5.78
N GLY A 277 -11.37 -15.89 -6.00
CA GLY A 277 -12.00 -14.60 -5.73
C GLY A 277 -11.53 -13.53 -6.71
N SER A 278 -11.82 -12.29 -6.35
CA SER A 278 -11.43 -11.11 -7.09
C SER A 278 -10.11 -10.56 -6.57
N SER A 279 -9.18 -10.33 -7.49
CA SER A 279 -7.89 -9.69 -7.22
C SER A 279 -7.71 -8.50 -8.14
N SER A 280 -7.19 -7.39 -7.61
CA SER A 280 -6.66 -6.31 -8.43
C SER A 280 -5.15 -6.24 -8.23
N THR A 281 -4.45 -6.02 -9.33
CA THR A 281 -3.05 -5.62 -9.32
C THR A 281 -2.94 -4.29 -10.00
N THR A 282 -2.19 -3.38 -9.42
CA THR A 282 -1.92 -2.10 -10.08
C THR A 282 -0.84 -2.33 -11.13
N VAL A 283 -1.15 -1.93 -12.36
CA VAL A 283 -0.27 -2.09 -13.51
C VAL A 283 0.01 -0.71 -14.07
N CYS A 284 1.29 -0.42 -14.24
CA CYS A 284 1.76 0.81 -14.87
C CYS A 284 2.29 0.51 -16.26
N GLY A 285 2.01 1.39 -17.20
CA GLY A 285 2.48 1.29 -18.58
C GLY A 285 2.04 2.49 -19.40
N LEU A 286 2.14 2.36 -20.71
CA LEU A 286 1.65 3.34 -21.67
C LEU A 286 0.13 3.51 -21.54
N SER A 287 -0.33 4.75 -21.63
CA SER A 287 -1.75 5.10 -21.55
C SER A 287 -2.50 4.77 -22.84
N ASN A 288 -3.83 4.85 -22.79
CA ASN A 288 -4.67 4.59 -23.95
C ASN A 288 -4.33 5.52 -25.11
N GLY A 289 -4.21 4.95 -26.29
CA GLY A 289 -3.85 5.67 -27.50
C GLY A 289 -2.35 5.83 -27.71
N GLU A 290 -1.47 5.47 -26.78
CA GLU A 290 -0.02 5.41 -27.05
C GLU A 290 0.34 4.23 -27.96
N LYS A 291 1.45 4.33 -28.71
CA LYS A 291 1.95 3.21 -29.52
C LYS A 291 2.64 2.16 -28.67
N CYS A 292 2.33 0.89 -28.90
CA CYS A 292 2.87 -0.25 -28.16
C CYS A 292 3.45 -1.32 -29.09
N SER A 293 4.38 -2.11 -28.55
CA SER A 293 4.93 -3.29 -29.22
C SER A 293 4.28 -4.59 -28.74
N GLY A 294 3.70 -4.59 -27.53
CA GLY A 294 2.94 -5.71 -26.98
C GLY A 294 2.08 -5.34 -25.78
N ASP A 295 1.24 -6.27 -25.34
CA ASP A 295 0.28 -6.09 -24.25
C ASP A 295 0.92 -5.61 -22.94
N SER A 296 2.16 -6.06 -22.67
CA SER A 296 2.92 -5.69 -21.48
C SER A 296 3.34 -4.22 -21.43
N ASP A 297 3.34 -3.53 -22.57
CA ASP A 297 3.70 -2.12 -22.63
C ASP A 297 2.55 -1.24 -22.12
N CYS A 298 1.32 -1.74 -22.18
CA CYS A 298 0.12 -0.96 -21.89
C CYS A 298 -0.34 -1.12 -20.45
N ALA A 299 -0.71 -0.02 -19.80
CA ALA A 299 -1.28 -0.05 -18.45
C ALA A 299 -2.58 -0.87 -18.38
N GLY A 300 -3.39 -0.80 -19.44
CA GLY A 300 -4.59 -1.61 -19.61
C GLY A 300 -4.34 -3.08 -19.97
N GLY A 301 -3.07 -3.48 -20.18
CA GLY A 301 -2.70 -4.85 -20.52
C GLY A 301 -3.14 -5.31 -21.91
N LYS A 302 -3.41 -4.39 -22.84
CA LYS A 302 -3.78 -4.71 -24.21
C LYS A 302 -3.21 -3.74 -25.24
N CYS A 303 -2.43 -4.29 -26.17
CA CYS A 303 -1.98 -3.64 -27.39
C CYS A 303 -2.88 -4.07 -28.55
N GLY A 304 -3.56 -3.12 -29.18
CA GLY A 304 -4.46 -3.37 -30.30
C GLY A 304 -3.73 -3.83 -31.56
N ASP A 305 -4.49 -4.33 -32.54
CA ASP A 305 -3.95 -4.73 -33.86
C ASP A 305 -3.36 -3.53 -34.63
N ASP A 306 -3.81 -2.31 -34.28
CA ASP A 306 -3.29 -1.02 -34.74
C ASP A 306 -2.02 -0.57 -34.01
N GLN A 307 -1.47 -1.43 -33.15
CA GLN A 307 -0.32 -1.14 -32.28
C GLN A 307 -0.56 0.03 -31.33
N LEU A 308 -1.81 0.24 -30.91
CA LEU A 308 -2.15 1.25 -29.91
C LEU A 308 -2.60 0.59 -28.60
N CYS A 309 -2.18 1.16 -27.49
CA CYS A 309 -2.70 0.76 -26.19
C CYS A 309 -4.19 1.05 -26.14
N THR A 310 -4.97 0.03 -25.81
CA THR A 310 -6.42 0.16 -25.68
C THR A 310 -6.81 -0.21 -24.27
N GLU A 311 -7.79 0.51 -23.73
CA GLU A 311 -8.40 0.10 -22.49
C GLU A 311 -8.99 -1.30 -22.72
N PRO A 312 -8.73 -2.28 -21.85
CA PRO A 312 -9.25 -3.61 -22.05
C PRO A 312 -10.76 -3.48 -22.03
N HIS A 313 -11.38 -3.63 -23.20
CA HIS A 313 -12.80 -3.92 -23.27
C HIS A 313 -12.97 -5.19 -22.45
N TYR A 314 -13.53 -5.05 -21.24
CA TYR A 314 -13.92 -6.16 -20.41
C TYR A 314 -14.96 -6.96 -21.19
N ASN A 315 -14.46 -7.87 -22.02
CA ASN A 315 -15.26 -8.86 -22.71
C ASN A 315 -15.63 -9.90 -21.66
N ASN A 316 -16.54 -9.51 -20.77
CA ASN A 316 -17.17 -10.33 -19.74
C ASN A 316 -17.79 -11.62 -20.33
N ARG A 317 -17.90 -11.70 -21.67
CA ARG A 317 -18.39 -12.85 -22.43
C ARG A 317 -17.47 -14.08 -22.42
N ARG A 318 -16.14 -13.92 -22.39
CA ARG A 318 -15.24 -15.11 -22.49
C ARG A 318 -15.19 -15.92 -21.20
N ASP A 319 -15.24 -15.29 -20.02
CA ASP A 319 -15.19 -16.03 -18.75
C ASP A 319 -16.50 -16.70 -18.39
N VAL A 320 -17.65 -16.12 -18.76
CA VAL A 320 -18.94 -16.78 -18.58
C VAL A 320 -18.97 -18.10 -19.35
N THR A 321 -18.50 -18.12 -20.60
CA THR A 321 -18.54 -19.32 -21.45
C THR A 321 -17.66 -20.44 -20.87
N ARG A 322 -16.46 -20.10 -20.38
CA ARG A 322 -15.54 -21.08 -19.78
C ARG A 322 -16.07 -21.62 -18.45
N THR A 323 -16.67 -20.76 -17.64
CA THR A 323 -17.31 -21.13 -16.37
C THR A 323 -18.52 -22.04 -16.60
N THR A 324 -19.37 -21.72 -17.57
CA THR A 324 -20.54 -22.56 -17.91
C THR A 324 -20.10 -23.95 -18.35
N ILE A 325 -19.02 -24.06 -19.14
CA ILE A 325 -18.49 -25.37 -19.58
C ILE A 325 -17.94 -26.17 -18.39
N VAL A 326 -17.18 -25.55 -17.49
CA VAL A 326 -16.64 -26.24 -16.30
C VAL A 326 -17.76 -26.70 -15.36
N CYS A 327 -18.76 -25.85 -15.09
CA CYS A 327 -19.92 -26.24 -14.28
C CYS A 327 -20.72 -27.38 -14.94
N ALA A 328 -20.92 -27.32 -16.26
CA ALA A 328 -21.59 -28.40 -16.99
C ALA A 328 -20.83 -29.73 -16.91
N LEU A 329 -19.49 -29.70 -16.99
CA LEU A 329 -18.65 -30.89 -16.82
C LEU A 329 -18.72 -31.46 -15.41
N ILE A 330 -18.70 -30.62 -14.36
CA ILE A 330 -18.83 -31.07 -12.97
C ILE A 330 -20.20 -31.73 -12.75
N ILE A 331 -21.28 -31.10 -13.23
CA ILE A 331 -22.63 -31.66 -13.14
C ILE A 331 -22.71 -33.00 -13.88
N PHE A 332 -22.13 -33.09 -15.08
CA PHE A 332 -22.08 -34.33 -15.85
C PHE A 332 -21.34 -35.45 -15.12
N ILE A 333 -20.20 -35.15 -14.50
CA ILE A 333 -19.42 -36.11 -13.69
C ILE A 333 -20.24 -36.59 -12.48
N LEU A 334 -20.92 -35.67 -11.76
CA LEU A 334 -21.76 -36.02 -10.62
C LEU A 334 -22.94 -36.91 -11.03
N LEU A 335 -23.59 -36.62 -12.15
CA LEU A 335 -24.66 -37.46 -12.70
C LEU A 335 -24.15 -38.85 -13.09
N PHE A 336 -22.97 -38.93 -13.70
CA PHE A 336 -22.33 -40.20 -14.05
C PHE A 336 -22.07 -41.07 -12.82
N PHE A 337 -21.50 -40.49 -11.75
CA PHE A 337 -21.28 -41.21 -10.49
C PHE A 337 -22.59 -41.63 -9.81
N CYS A 338 -23.65 -40.84 -9.88
CA CYS A 338 -24.98 -41.22 -9.39
C CYS A 338 -25.58 -42.40 -10.17
N CYS A 339 -25.48 -42.40 -11.50
CA CYS A 339 -25.98 -43.48 -12.34
C CYS A 339 -25.17 -44.78 -12.16
N CYS A 340 -23.84 -44.71 -12.00
CA CYS A 340 -23.02 -45.89 -11.75
C CYS A 340 -23.37 -46.58 -10.42
N ARG A 341 -23.78 -45.83 -9.39
CA ARG A 341 -24.19 -46.42 -8.10
C ARG A 341 -25.52 -47.15 -8.17
N THR A 342 -26.47 -46.69 -8.97
CA THR A 342 -27.79 -47.32 -9.08
C THR A 342 -27.77 -48.58 -9.96
N SER A 343 -26.93 -48.62 -11.00
CA SER A 343 -26.80 -49.79 -11.87
C SER A 343 -25.99 -50.94 -11.23
N CYS A 344 -24.99 -50.65 -10.39
CA CYS A 344 -24.21 -51.70 -9.72
C CYS A 344 -24.97 -52.39 -8.56
N CYS A 345 -25.99 -51.77 -7.98
CA CYS A 345 -26.83 -52.41 -6.95
C CYS A 345 -27.90 -53.35 -7.51
N GLY A 346 -28.17 -53.34 -8.82
CA GLY A 346 -29.19 -54.18 -9.45
C GLY A 346 -28.72 -55.59 -9.85
N ILE A 347 -27.40 -55.84 -9.89
CA ILE A 347 -26.81 -57.11 -10.35
C ILE A 347 -26.45 -58.03 -9.17
N CYS A 348 -26.48 -57.54 -7.93
CA CYS A 348 -26.28 -58.34 -6.73
C CYS A 348 -27.60 -58.82 -6.10
N LYS A 349 -28.56 -59.28 -6.91
CA LYS A 349 -29.80 -59.87 -6.42
C LYS A 349 -30.06 -61.24 -7.02
#